data_AF-L8LPT2-F1
#
_entry.id   AF-L8LPT2-F1
#
_cell.length_a   1.000
_cell.length_b   1.000
_cell.length_c   1.000
_cell.angle_alpha   90.00
_cell.angle_beta   90.00
_cell.angle_gamma   90.00
#
_symmetry.space_group_name_H-M   'P 1'
#
loop_
_entity.id
_entity.type
_entity.pdbx_description
1 polymer ?
#
loop_
_entity_poly.entity_id
_entity_poly.type
_entity_poly.pdbx_seq_one_letter_code
_entity_poly.pdbx_strand_id
1 'polypeptide(L)'
;MKLKQIYTIGILFISTLVITIFVYNFWGNKTNLVESQVFEQNMKAQSVIASQQSLGINLGRAAYFSTQWIFVDLLKQGSEWITQNLKPGGPWDSKMKEYIPLDEDGYPLEIPFLAPNGIPQKVVILTANSSYPTGDYLLLFDGEGDLEITGQKMTYRRLGSGSYLITRNGGDRINIAITRSVKGNHVRNMRLIMPGFAENYQEQVFHPLFLERLQGFTVIRFMDLMNTNNNKSVTWADRTRLTSHTQAREAYGVAPEYIAQLANRTQADAWINIPHLADDDYIREFATLLREQLDPSKIIYVEYSNELWNAQFQQTQWLWRVGCENPDTFIPDESNQGKVQPGCNLMLSGINFHVKRLARIAEIFDEVFQDTFSDRIVIVAASQAVNPFLSQQLLERFQDTKLNPKGYQPAALAVAPYFGGNIQREKVLEGITVDELLNLAQANLESRVIANALKQKQIADAHNVALIAYEGGQHIVPPPIQRQNKNLVQNMIEANRHERMGQLYREYLKSWFDTVGGGLFVHFAYVFAPGPFGSWGALETQDQPIDKAPKYQALLDIIDHLQLKQ
;
A
#
# COMPACT_ATOMS: atom_id res chain seq x y z
N MET A 1 75.62 -36.27 2.66
CA MET A 1 75.02 -35.25 1.77
C MET A 1 73.47 -35.25 1.83
N LYS A 2 72.86 -35.40 3.02
CA LYS A 2 71.39 -35.58 3.16
C LYS A 2 70.75 -34.82 4.35
N LEU A 3 71.44 -33.83 4.94
CA LEU A 3 70.85 -32.99 6.00
C LEU A 3 70.69 -31.50 5.64
N LYS A 4 71.33 -31.01 4.56
CA LYS A 4 71.20 -29.60 4.14
C LYS A 4 69.99 -29.28 3.25
N GLN A 5 69.34 -30.28 2.64
CA GLN A 5 68.18 -30.05 1.77
C GLN A 5 66.84 -29.97 2.52
N ILE A 6 66.73 -30.52 3.73
CA ILE A 6 65.46 -30.53 4.49
C ILE A 6 65.20 -29.18 5.17
N TYR A 7 66.25 -28.47 5.60
CA TYR A 7 66.10 -27.14 6.22
C TYR A 7 65.74 -26.03 5.21
N THR A 8 66.21 -26.11 3.96
CA THR A 8 65.90 -25.08 2.95
C THR A 8 64.47 -25.20 2.42
N ILE A 9 63.91 -26.42 2.33
CA ILE A 9 62.52 -26.64 1.88
C ILE A 9 61.51 -26.27 2.99
N GLY A 10 61.84 -26.53 4.27
CA GLY A 10 60.97 -26.16 5.40
C GLY A 10 60.83 -24.64 5.61
N ILE A 11 61.91 -23.87 5.43
CA ILE A 11 61.87 -22.41 5.57
C ILE A 11 61.11 -21.76 4.41
N LEU A 12 61.26 -22.28 3.18
CA LEU A 12 60.49 -21.80 2.03
C LEU A 12 58.99 -22.06 2.22
N PHE A 13 58.58 -23.26 2.66
CA PHE A 13 57.17 -23.60 2.87
C PHE A 13 56.50 -22.73 3.95
N ILE A 14 57.19 -22.48 5.08
CA ILE A 14 56.69 -21.62 6.15
C ILE A 14 56.59 -20.17 5.67
N SER A 15 57.55 -19.68 4.88
CA SER A 15 57.50 -18.31 4.35
C SER A 15 56.35 -18.10 3.35
N THR A 16 56.08 -19.05 2.45
CA THR A 16 54.92 -18.99 1.55
C THR A 16 53.60 -19.13 2.30
N LEU A 17 53.49 -20.00 3.31
CA LEU A 17 52.25 -20.16 4.08
C LEU A 17 51.94 -18.91 4.91
N VAL A 18 52.96 -18.29 5.52
CA VAL A 18 52.80 -17.03 6.27
C VAL A 18 52.46 -15.88 5.31
N ILE A 19 53.07 -15.79 4.13
CA ILE A 19 52.73 -14.76 3.14
C ILE A 19 51.32 -14.97 2.59
N THR A 20 50.88 -16.20 2.32
CA THR A 20 49.51 -16.48 1.84
C THR A 20 48.47 -16.18 2.93
N ILE A 21 48.74 -16.51 4.20
CA ILE A 21 47.85 -16.17 5.32
C ILE A 21 47.83 -14.66 5.56
N PHE A 22 48.97 -13.97 5.44
CA PHE A 22 49.03 -12.51 5.60
C PHE A 22 48.35 -11.80 4.43
N VAL A 23 48.53 -12.27 3.19
CA VAL A 23 47.86 -11.71 2.00
C VAL A 23 46.36 -12.00 2.06
N TYR A 24 45.92 -13.21 2.46
CA TYR A 24 44.50 -13.54 2.59
C TYR A 24 43.82 -12.78 3.74
N ASN A 25 44.48 -12.62 4.89
CA ASN A 25 43.94 -11.82 6.00
C ASN A 25 44.02 -10.32 5.73
N PHE A 26 45.07 -9.82 5.07
CA PHE A 26 45.24 -8.39 4.79
C PHE A 26 44.36 -7.93 3.62
N TRP A 27 44.21 -8.74 2.57
CA TRP A 27 43.27 -8.46 1.49
C TRP A 27 41.84 -8.77 1.90
N GLY A 28 41.57 -9.90 2.57
CA GLY A 28 40.25 -10.25 3.09
C GLY A 28 39.72 -9.24 4.11
N ASN A 29 40.56 -8.75 5.03
CA ASN A 29 40.15 -7.66 5.92
C ASN A 29 40.01 -6.33 5.20
N LYS A 30 40.81 -6.03 4.17
CA LYS A 30 40.63 -4.81 3.38
C LYS A 30 39.36 -4.84 2.53
N THR A 31 39.02 -5.95 1.89
CA THR A 31 37.75 -6.11 1.16
C THR A 31 36.58 -6.03 2.11
N ASN A 32 36.62 -6.72 3.26
CA ASN A 32 35.55 -6.62 4.27
C ASN A 32 35.41 -5.20 4.85
N LEU A 33 36.53 -4.49 5.08
CA LEU A 33 36.51 -3.10 5.55
C LEU A 33 35.97 -2.14 4.48
N VAL A 34 36.36 -2.31 3.22
CA VAL A 34 35.88 -1.49 2.10
C VAL A 34 34.39 -1.76 1.85
N GLU A 35 33.96 -3.02 1.84
CA GLU A 35 32.54 -3.40 1.75
C GLU A 35 31.73 -2.83 2.92
N SER A 36 32.24 -2.90 4.16
CA SER A 36 31.55 -2.29 5.31
C SER A 36 31.47 -0.77 5.24
N GLN A 37 32.49 -0.09 4.71
CA GLN A 37 32.50 1.37 4.58
C GLN A 37 31.58 1.85 3.46
N VAL A 38 31.53 1.14 2.33
CA VAL A 38 30.59 1.40 1.24
C VAL A 38 29.16 1.18 1.73
N PHE A 39 28.93 0.10 2.48
CA PHE A 39 27.63 -0.19 3.06
C PHE A 39 27.16 0.91 4.04
N GLU A 40 28.03 1.36 4.95
CA GLU A 40 27.72 2.48 5.86
C GLU A 40 27.45 3.80 5.13
N GLN A 41 28.17 4.08 4.03
CA GLN A 41 27.94 5.28 3.22
C GLN A 41 26.61 5.21 2.47
N ASN A 42 26.30 4.07 1.88
CA ASN A 42 25.04 3.82 1.17
C ASN A 42 23.84 4.00 2.09
N MET A 43 23.93 3.48 3.32
CA MET A 43 22.91 3.67 4.34
C MET A 43 22.69 5.14 4.73
N LYS A 44 23.77 5.92 4.86
CA LYS A 44 23.67 7.35 5.18
C LYS A 44 22.97 8.13 4.06
N ALA A 45 23.25 7.81 2.80
CA ALA A 45 22.59 8.44 1.66
C ALA A 45 21.07 8.19 1.69
N GLN A 46 20.65 6.94 1.89
CA GLN A 46 19.23 6.57 1.98
C GLN A 46 18.53 7.26 3.17
N SER A 47 19.21 7.36 4.32
CA SER A 47 18.69 8.07 5.49
C SER A 47 18.52 9.58 5.25
N VAL A 48 19.46 10.21 4.53
CA VAL A 48 19.34 11.62 4.13
C VAL A 48 18.11 11.85 3.27
N ILE A 49 17.86 10.99 2.28
CA ILE A 49 16.66 11.03 1.43
C ILE A 49 15.40 10.94 2.29
N ALA A 50 15.33 9.95 3.20
CA ALA A 50 14.17 9.77 4.07
C ALA A 50 13.96 10.91 5.09
N SER A 51 15.04 11.59 5.50
CA SER A 51 15.00 12.71 6.44
C SER A 51 14.50 14.01 5.80
N GLN A 52 14.44 14.09 4.46
CA GLN A 52 13.93 15.27 3.77
C GLN A 52 12.46 15.50 4.13
N GLN A 53 12.19 16.69 4.66
CA GLN A 53 10.84 17.11 5.01
C GLN A 53 10.02 17.27 3.75
N SER A 54 9.02 16.42 3.62
CA SER A 54 8.18 16.34 2.44
C SER A 54 6.83 15.73 2.81
N LEU A 55 5.81 15.99 1.98
CA LEU A 55 4.47 15.48 2.18
C LEU A 55 4.14 14.47 1.09
N GLY A 56 3.81 13.25 1.52
CA GLY A 56 3.28 12.20 0.67
C GLY A 56 1.80 11.94 0.92
N ILE A 57 1.22 11.08 0.11
CA ILE A 57 -0.18 10.68 0.24
C ILE A 57 -0.39 9.21 -0.11
N ASN A 58 -1.22 8.51 0.65
CA ASN A 58 -1.64 7.15 0.35
C ASN A 58 -2.93 7.17 -0.47
N LEU A 59 -2.96 6.40 -1.55
CA LEU A 59 -4.10 6.33 -2.47
C LEU A 59 -5.18 5.40 -1.95
N GLY A 60 -6.44 5.67 -2.28
CA GLY A 60 -7.51 4.70 -2.04
C GLY A 60 -7.40 3.49 -2.98
N ARG A 61 -7.91 2.33 -2.54
CA ARG A 61 -8.01 1.11 -3.37
C ARG A 61 -8.83 1.33 -4.64
N ALA A 62 -8.48 0.61 -5.71
CA ALA A 62 -9.35 0.45 -6.86
C ALA A 62 -10.57 -0.38 -6.43
N ALA A 63 -11.76 0.20 -6.48
CA ALA A 63 -13.01 -0.48 -6.14
C ALA A 63 -14.21 0.22 -6.77
N TYR A 64 -15.25 -0.54 -7.10
CA TYR A 64 -16.43 0.00 -7.79
C TYR A 64 -17.21 1.02 -6.94
N PHE A 65 -17.09 0.93 -5.62
CA PHE A 65 -17.71 1.86 -4.68
C PHE A 65 -16.79 3.04 -4.31
N SER A 66 -15.55 3.09 -4.81
CA SER A 66 -14.60 4.17 -4.52
C SER A 66 -15.09 5.48 -5.12
N THR A 67 -14.92 6.59 -4.40
CA THR A 67 -15.18 7.95 -4.91
C THR A 67 -13.95 8.57 -5.60
N GLN A 68 -12.87 7.80 -5.73
CA GLN A 68 -11.62 8.16 -6.41
C GLN A 68 -11.68 7.77 -7.90
N TRP A 69 -11.46 8.73 -8.80
CA TRP A 69 -11.52 8.46 -10.24
C TRP A 69 -10.10 8.16 -10.78
N ILE A 70 -9.55 6.98 -10.46
CA ILE A 70 -8.16 6.65 -10.82
C ILE A 70 -7.98 6.61 -12.34
N PHE A 71 -8.79 5.80 -13.02
CA PHE A 71 -8.66 5.48 -14.44
C PHE A 71 -9.78 6.12 -15.25
N VAL A 72 -9.52 6.49 -16.52
CA VAL A 72 -10.59 6.92 -17.45
C VAL A 72 -11.47 5.76 -17.92
N ASP A 73 -10.90 4.55 -17.93
CA ASP A 73 -11.62 3.29 -18.14
C ASP A 73 -12.13 2.76 -16.80
N LEU A 74 -13.43 2.94 -16.57
CA LEU A 74 -14.06 2.65 -15.29
C LEU A 74 -14.11 1.14 -14.98
N LEU A 75 -14.04 0.28 -15.99
CA LEU A 75 -14.00 -1.17 -15.76
C LEU A 75 -12.70 -1.61 -15.04
N LYS A 76 -11.63 -0.83 -15.11
CA LYS A 76 -10.42 -1.06 -14.28
C LYS A 76 -10.71 -0.98 -12.79
N GLN A 77 -11.72 -0.21 -12.37
CA GLN A 77 -12.19 -0.16 -10.98
C GLN A 77 -13.48 -0.97 -10.77
N GLY A 78 -13.94 -1.73 -11.77
CA GLY A 78 -15.13 -2.55 -11.66
C GLY A 78 -14.94 -3.67 -10.64
N SER A 79 -16.04 -4.19 -10.07
CA SER A 79 -15.95 -5.37 -9.19
C SER A 79 -15.34 -6.57 -9.92
N GLU A 80 -14.88 -7.58 -9.19
CA GLU A 80 -14.79 -8.90 -9.79
C GLU A 80 -16.18 -9.41 -10.21
N TRP A 81 -16.23 -10.46 -11.04
CA TRP A 81 -17.50 -11.03 -11.50
C TRP A 81 -18.38 -11.51 -10.34
N ILE A 82 -19.63 -11.05 -10.37
CA ILE A 82 -20.75 -11.56 -9.57
C ILE A 82 -21.55 -12.51 -10.46
N THR A 83 -21.88 -13.70 -9.96
CA THR A 83 -22.67 -14.67 -10.73
C THR A 83 -24.16 -14.53 -10.44
N GLN A 84 -24.98 -14.71 -11.46
CA GLN A 84 -26.44 -14.69 -11.36
C GLN A 84 -27.05 -15.81 -12.19
N ASN A 85 -28.21 -16.30 -11.80
CA ASN A 85 -28.99 -17.16 -12.70
C ASN A 85 -29.30 -16.40 -13.98
N LEU A 86 -29.19 -17.05 -15.14
CA LEU A 86 -29.52 -16.44 -16.43
C LEU A 86 -30.99 -15.99 -16.46
N LYS A 87 -31.88 -16.83 -15.92
CA LYS A 87 -33.31 -16.53 -15.77
C LYS A 87 -33.60 -15.80 -14.45
N PRO A 88 -34.59 -14.89 -14.42
CA PRO A 88 -35.03 -14.22 -13.19
C PRO A 88 -35.49 -15.21 -12.11
N GLY A 89 -35.50 -14.76 -10.84
CA GLY A 89 -35.96 -15.54 -9.69
C GLY A 89 -34.85 -16.20 -8.86
N GLY A 90 -33.59 -16.05 -9.26
CA GLY A 90 -32.43 -16.43 -8.46
C GLY A 90 -31.99 -15.35 -7.45
N PRO A 91 -31.02 -15.68 -6.57
CA PRO A 91 -30.39 -14.69 -5.70
C PRO A 91 -29.63 -13.63 -6.51
N TRP A 92 -29.40 -12.46 -5.91
CA TRP A 92 -28.61 -11.37 -6.52
C TRP A 92 -27.15 -11.79 -6.81
N ASP A 93 -26.59 -12.62 -5.95
CA ASP A 93 -25.30 -13.28 -6.15
C ASP A 93 -25.50 -14.77 -5.88
N SER A 94 -25.35 -15.59 -6.93
CA SER A 94 -25.52 -17.05 -6.86
C SER A 94 -24.31 -17.76 -6.24
N LYS A 95 -23.21 -17.04 -5.94
CA LYS A 95 -22.00 -17.58 -5.31
C LYS A 95 -21.34 -18.71 -6.13
N MET A 96 -21.44 -18.64 -7.45
CA MET A 96 -20.88 -19.63 -8.40
C MET A 96 -19.59 -19.14 -9.08
N LYS A 97 -18.93 -18.11 -8.53
CA LYS A 97 -17.77 -17.45 -9.13
C LYS A 97 -16.63 -18.40 -9.47
N GLU A 98 -16.39 -19.42 -8.65
CA GLU A 98 -15.32 -20.41 -8.85
C GLU A 98 -15.54 -21.34 -10.07
N TYR A 99 -16.77 -21.39 -10.59
CA TYR A 99 -17.14 -22.24 -11.73
C TYR A 99 -17.18 -21.48 -13.06
N ILE A 100 -16.87 -20.17 -13.07
CA ILE A 100 -16.85 -19.41 -14.31
C ILE A 100 -15.69 -19.95 -15.18
N PRO A 101 -15.93 -20.36 -16.43
CA PRO A 101 -14.87 -20.73 -17.34
C PRO A 101 -14.15 -19.47 -17.81
N LEU A 102 -13.05 -19.10 -17.18
CA LEU A 102 -12.31 -17.87 -17.46
C LEU A 102 -11.16 -18.09 -18.45
N ASP A 103 -10.87 -17.09 -19.27
CA ASP A 103 -9.59 -16.97 -19.95
C ASP A 103 -8.49 -16.50 -18.98
N GLU A 104 -7.29 -16.33 -19.50
CA GLU A 104 -6.13 -15.91 -18.70
C GLU A 104 -6.31 -14.50 -18.09
N ASP A 105 -7.08 -13.62 -18.73
CA ASP A 105 -7.34 -12.24 -18.28
C ASP A 105 -8.56 -12.14 -17.35
N GLY A 106 -9.21 -13.27 -17.10
CA GLY A 106 -10.38 -13.36 -16.24
C GLY A 106 -11.66 -12.93 -16.94
N TYR A 107 -11.77 -13.04 -18.26
CA TYR A 107 -13.04 -12.91 -18.99
C TYR A 107 -13.70 -14.28 -19.20
N PRO A 108 -15.04 -14.41 -19.12
CA PRO A 108 -15.71 -15.68 -19.33
C PRO A 108 -15.65 -16.16 -20.79
N LEU A 109 -15.06 -17.35 -21.00
CA LEU A 109 -14.98 -18.05 -22.27
C LEU A 109 -16.35 -18.37 -22.86
N GLU A 110 -17.35 -18.64 -22.03
CA GLU A 110 -18.70 -18.90 -22.48
C GLU A 110 -19.75 -18.44 -21.46
N ILE A 111 -20.83 -17.85 -21.96
CA ILE A 111 -22.02 -17.51 -21.19
C ILE A 111 -23.25 -17.89 -22.03
N PRO A 112 -24.26 -18.56 -21.45
CA PRO A 112 -24.26 -19.02 -20.06
C PRO A 112 -23.30 -20.19 -19.83
N PHE A 113 -22.66 -20.22 -18.66
CA PHE A 113 -22.00 -21.43 -18.18
C PHE A 113 -22.95 -22.23 -17.28
N LEU A 114 -22.74 -23.54 -17.18
CA LEU A 114 -23.55 -24.40 -16.34
C LEU A 114 -22.90 -24.55 -14.96
N ALA A 115 -23.55 -24.07 -13.90
CA ALA A 115 -23.10 -24.32 -12.53
C ALA A 115 -23.34 -25.79 -12.13
N PRO A 116 -22.67 -26.30 -11.06
CA PRO A 116 -22.82 -27.70 -10.63
C PRO A 116 -24.26 -28.12 -10.27
N ASN A 117 -25.11 -27.15 -9.90
CA ASN A 117 -26.53 -27.38 -9.63
C ASN A 117 -27.40 -27.47 -10.90
N GLY A 118 -26.81 -27.43 -12.09
CA GLY A 118 -27.50 -27.51 -13.38
C GLY A 118 -28.21 -26.23 -13.80
N ILE A 119 -28.02 -25.11 -13.09
CA ILE A 119 -28.67 -23.83 -13.41
C ILE A 119 -27.73 -22.98 -14.29
N PRO A 120 -28.13 -22.60 -15.52
CA PRO A 120 -27.35 -21.69 -16.36
C PRO A 120 -27.12 -20.33 -15.69
N GLN A 121 -25.88 -19.87 -15.70
CA GLN A 121 -25.44 -18.63 -15.05
C GLN A 121 -25.02 -17.57 -16.06
N LYS A 122 -25.25 -16.30 -15.70
CA LYS A 122 -24.64 -15.11 -16.29
C LYS A 122 -23.68 -14.46 -15.30
N VAL A 123 -22.85 -13.53 -15.76
CA VAL A 123 -21.96 -12.74 -14.88
C VAL A 123 -22.30 -11.26 -14.96
N VAL A 124 -22.07 -10.55 -13.86
CA VAL A 124 -22.29 -9.11 -13.73
C VAL A 124 -21.06 -8.47 -13.13
N ILE A 125 -20.67 -7.31 -13.68
CA ILE A 125 -19.68 -6.43 -13.09
C ILE A 125 -20.37 -5.14 -12.61
N LEU A 126 -20.02 -4.72 -11.38
CA LEU A 126 -20.48 -3.46 -10.81
C LEU A 126 -19.48 -2.37 -11.15
N THR A 127 -19.98 -1.22 -11.60
CA THR A 127 -19.16 -0.03 -11.89
C THR A 127 -19.88 1.23 -11.44
N ALA A 128 -19.14 2.33 -11.35
CA ALA A 128 -19.63 3.64 -10.94
C ALA A 128 -20.29 3.66 -9.54
N ASN A 129 -20.33 4.85 -8.97
CA ASN A 129 -21.25 5.21 -7.88
C ASN A 129 -21.77 6.63 -8.19
N SER A 130 -22.63 7.17 -7.33
CA SER A 130 -23.19 8.52 -7.48
C SER A 130 -22.16 9.66 -7.55
N SER A 131 -20.91 9.44 -7.15
CA SER A 131 -19.84 10.43 -7.24
C SER A 131 -19.18 10.52 -8.62
N TYR A 132 -19.49 9.64 -9.58
CA TYR A 132 -18.92 9.72 -10.93
C TYR A 132 -19.74 10.66 -11.83
N PRO A 133 -19.11 11.31 -12.83
CA PRO A 133 -19.75 12.34 -13.64
C PRO A 133 -20.99 11.85 -14.39
N THR A 134 -21.90 12.78 -14.67
CA THR A 134 -22.95 12.56 -15.69
C THR A 134 -22.36 12.72 -17.09
N GLY A 135 -23.09 12.25 -18.10
CA GLY A 135 -22.70 12.37 -19.50
C GLY A 135 -22.69 11.04 -20.24
N ASP A 136 -22.04 11.04 -21.39
CA ASP A 136 -21.98 9.92 -22.31
C ASP A 136 -20.76 9.04 -22.04
N TYR A 137 -21.01 7.82 -21.62
CA TYR A 137 -20.02 6.78 -21.43
C TYR A 137 -20.00 5.86 -22.66
N LEU A 138 -18.80 5.51 -23.12
CA LEU A 138 -18.60 4.58 -24.22
C LEU A 138 -18.17 3.21 -23.69
N LEU A 139 -19.03 2.21 -23.84
CA LEU A 139 -18.69 0.81 -23.55
C LEU A 139 -18.20 0.14 -24.82
N LEU A 140 -17.00 -0.43 -24.76
CA LEU A 140 -16.35 -1.19 -25.84
C LEU A 140 -16.05 -2.61 -25.38
N PHE A 141 -16.09 -3.59 -26.27
CA PHE A 141 -15.65 -4.96 -26.03
C PHE A 141 -15.33 -5.67 -27.34
N ASP A 142 -14.47 -6.69 -27.25
CA ASP A 142 -14.13 -7.56 -28.36
C ASP A 142 -14.90 -8.88 -28.24
N GLY A 143 -15.09 -9.58 -29.35
CA GLY A 143 -15.74 -10.89 -29.40
C GLY A 143 -17.23 -10.84 -29.73
N GLU A 144 -17.87 -12.00 -29.66
CA GLU A 144 -19.29 -12.19 -29.95
C GLU A 144 -20.05 -12.55 -28.67
N GLY A 145 -21.05 -11.73 -28.37
CA GLY A 145 -21.90 -11.91 -27.21
C GLY A 145 -22.94 -10.81 -27.07
N ASP A 146 -23.70 -10.89 -25.98
CA ASP A 146 -24.77 -9.95 -25.65
C ASP A 146 -24.57 -9.42 -24.23
N LEU A 147 -24.74 -8.11 -24.09
CA LEU A 147 -24.64 -7.40 -22.82
C LEU A 147 -26.01 -6.85 -22.41
N GLU A 148 -26.31 -6.95 -21.12
CA GLU A 148 -27.42 -6.27 -20.47
C GLU A 148 -26.83 -5.16 -19.58
N ILE A 149 -27.26 -3.92 -19.81
CA ILE A 149 -26.77 -2.76 -19.06
C ILE A 149 -27.91 -2.26 -18.18
N THR A 150 -27.67 -2.13 -16.88
CA THR A 150 -28.67 -1.65 -15.91
C THR A 150 -28.12 -0.53 -15.06
N GLY A 151 -29.00 0.41 -14.67
CA GLY A 151 -28.65 1.54 -13.84
C GLY A 151 -29.84 2.47 -13.65
N GLN A 152 -29.73 3.39 -12.70
CA GLN A 152 -30.77 4.41 -12.47
C GLN A 152 -30.47 5.65 -13.31
N LYS A 153 -31.52 6.37 -13.74
CA LYS A 153 -31.41 7.66 -14.44
C LYS A 153 -30.44 7.63 -15.64
N MET A 154 -30.45 6.55 -16.41
CA MET A 154 -29.63 6.39 -17.60
C MET A 154 -30.42 5.76 -18.74
N THR A 155 -29.93 5.95 -19.95
CA THR A 155 -30.36 5.22 -21.14
C THR A 155 -29.12 4.62 -21.81
N TYR A 156 -29.31 3.57 -22.61
CA TYR A 156 -28.22 3.03 -23.41
C TYR A 156 -28.72 2.58 -24.78
N ARG A 157 -27.83 2.62 -25.77
CA ARG A 157 -28.10 2.10 -27.10
C ARG A 157 -26.86 1.41 -27.66
N ARG A 158 -27.07 0.32 -28.40
CA ARG A 158 -25.99 -0.36 -29.13
C ARG A 158 -25.59 0.49 -30.33
N LEU A 159 -24.29 0.73 -30.51
CA LEU A 159 -23.75 1.44 -31.69
C LEU A 159 -23.26 0.47 -32.77
N GLY A 160 -22.84 -0.73 -32.38
CA GLY A 160 -22.28 -1.75 -33.26
C GLY A 160 -22.11 -3.09 -32.54
N SER A 161 -21.47 -4.05 -33.20
CA SER A 161 -21.28 -5.40 -32.65
C SER A 161 -20.55 -5.40 -31.30
N GLY A 162 -19.56 -4.52 -31.10
CA GLY A 162 -18.71 -4.44 -29.91
C GLY A 162 -18.83 -3.15 -29.09
N SER A 163 -19.91 -2.37 -29.24
CA SER A 163 -19.97 -1.05 -28.60
C SER A 163 -21.37 -0.56 -28.23
N TYR A 164 -21.48 0.11 -27.08
CA TYR A 164 -22.69 0.77 -26.60
C TYR A 164 -22.40 2.21 -26.15
N LEU A 165 -23.34 3.12 -26.40
CA LEU A 165 -23.37 4.43 -25.77
C LEU A 165 -24.30 4.37 -24.56
N ILE A 166 -23.83 4.83 -23.41
CA ILE A 166 -24.59 4.92 -22.16
C ILE A 166 -24.66 6.39 -21.77
N THR A 167 -25.85 7.00 -21.88
CA THR A 167 -26.09 8.38 -21.45
C THR A 167 -26.60 8.37 -20.01
N ARG A 168 -25.78 8.86 -19.08
CA ARG A 168 -26.06 8.90 -17.65
C ARG A 168 -26.45 10.31 -17.20
N ASN A 169 -27.64 10.44 -16.59
CA ASN A 169 -28.17 11.70 -16.05
C ASN A 169 -28.20 11.73 -14.51
N GLY A 170 -27.50 10.79 -13.87
CA GLY A 170 -27.39 10.64 -12.42
C GLY A 170 -27.46 9.17 -11.99
N GLY A 171 -27.93 8.91 -10.77
CA GLY A 171 -28.13 7.56 -10.25
C GLY A 171 -26.88 6.95 -9.62
N ASP A 172 -27.03 5.81 -8.95
CA ASP A 172 -25.93 5.21 -8.18
C ASP A 172 -24.97 4.42 -9.08
N ARG A 173 -25.40 3.37 -9.79
CA ARG A 173 -24.48 2.44 -10.47
C ARG A 173 -24.76 2.25 -11.96
N ILE A 174 -23.73 1.85 -12.70
CA ILE A 174 -23.84 1.20 -14.01
C ILE A 174 -23.40 -0.26 -13.80
N ASN A 175 -24.33 -1.21 -13.94
CA ASN A 175 -24.00 -2.64 -13.93
C ASN A 175 -24.01 -3.16 -15.36
N ILE A 176 -23.01 -3.97 -15.70
CA ILE A 176 -22.90 -4.59 -17.01
C ILE A 176 -22.93 -6.10 -16.79
N ALA A 177 -23.93 -6.77 -17.36
CA ALA A 177 -24.03 -8.21 -17.34
C ALA A 177 -23.68 -8.77 -18.71
N ILE A 178 -22.82 -9.79 -18.75
CA ILE A 178 -22.65 -10.62 -19.95
C ILE A 178 -23.75 -11.68 -19.88
N THR A 179 -24.68 -11.67 -20.82
CA THR A 179 -25.78 -12.65 -20.90
C THR A 179 -25.55 -13.71 -21.98
N ARG A 180 -24.65 -13.43 -22.92
CA ARG A 180 -24.12 -14.39 -23.88
C ARG A 180 -22.64 -14.10 -24.16
N SER A 181 -21.81 -15.14 -24.25
CA SER A 181 -20.41 -15.07 -24.67
C SER A 181 -20.07 -16.35 -25.42
N VAL A 182 -19.48 -16.25 -26.62
CA VAL A 182 -19.25 -17.39 -27.51
C VAL A 182 -17.86 -17.97 -27.33
N LYS A 183 -17.78 -19.26 -27.02
CA LYS A 183 -16.49 -19.98 -26.89
C LYS A 183 -15.66 -19.87 -28.17
N GLY A 184 -14.38 -19.48 -28.02
CA GLY A 184 -13.45 -19.26 -29.13
C GLY A 184 -13.55 -17.87 -29.78
N ASN A 185 -14.60 -17.11 -29.46
CA ASN A 185 -14.72 -15.69 -29.81
C ASN A 185 -15.44 -14.93 -28.68
N HIS A 186 -14.99 -15.13 -27.45
CA HIS A 186 -15.72 -14.72 -26.25
C HIS A 186 -15.60 -13.21 -26.02
N VAL A 187 -16.58 -12.67 -25.30
CA VAL A 187 -16.59 -11.28 -24.85
C VAL A 187 -15.37 -11.03 -23.96
N ARG A 188 -14.51 -10.11 -24.36
CA ARG A 188 -13.27 -9.76 -23.66
C ARG A 188 -12.85 -8.32 -23.93
N ASN A 189 -11.77 -7.87 -23.29
CA ASN A 189 -11.23 -6.51 -23.47
C ASN A 189 -12.30 -5.41 -23.31
N MET A 190 -13.18 -5.64 -22.33
CA MET A 190 -14.28 -4.72 -22.03
C MET A 190 -13.74 -3.45 -21.41
N ARG A 191 -14.17 -2.29 -21.90
CA ARG A 191 -13.77 -0.96 -21.45
C ARG A 191 -14.98 -0.06 -21.29
N LEU A 192 -15.11 0.65 -20.17
CA LEU A 192 -16.19 1.61 -19.94
C LEU A 192 -15.58 3.00 -19.80
N ILE A 193 -15.48 3.70 -20.91
CA ILE A 193 -14.77 4.97 -21.01
C ILE A 193 -15.64 6.11 -20.47
N MET A 194 -15.09 6.88 -19.54
CA MET A 194 -15.75 8.05 -18.96
C MET A 194 -16.03 9.16 -19.99
N PRO A 195 -17.01 10.04 -19.73
CA PRO A 195 -17.31 11.18 -20.59
C PRO A 195 -16.07 12.03 -20.89
N GLY A 196 -15.89 12.38 -22.16
CA GLY A 196 -14.76 13.22 -22.61
C GLY A 196 -13.48 12.47 -23.01
N PHE A 197 -13.42 11.15 -22.84
CA PHE A 197 -12.19 10.37 -23.11
C PHE A 197 -12.30 9.37 -24.28
N ALA A 198 -13.42 9.35 -25.01
CA ALA A 198 -13.67 8.36 -26.07
C ALA A 198 -12.57 8.31 -27.15
N GLU A 199 -11.95 9.45 -27.47
CA GLU A 199 -10.95 9.57 -28.53
C GLU A 199 -9.50 9.33 -28.06
N ASN A 200 -9.24 9.32 -26.74
CA ASN A 200 -7.86 9.28 -26.21
C ASN A 200 -7.64 8.37 -25.01
N TYR A 201 -8.62 7.54 -24.61
CA TYR A 201 -8.53 6.68 -23.43
C TYR A 201 -7.35 5.69 -23.43
N GLN A 202 -6.79 5.40 -24.61
CA GLN A 202 -5.62 4.52 -24.74
C GLN A 202 -4.32 5.21 -24.30
N GLU A 203 -4.24 6.53 -24.47
CA GLU A 203 -3.09 7.35 -24.07
C GLU A 203 -3.30 7.95 -22.67
N GLN A 204 -4.53 8.39 -22.38
CA GLN A 204 -4.93 8.98 -21.11
C GLN A 204 -5.42 7.91 -20.15
N VAL A 205 -4.51 7.11 -19.58
CA VAL A 205 -4.87 6.02 -18.66
C VAL A 205 -5.53 6.54 -17.37
N PHE A 206 -4.90 7.52 -16.71
CA PHE A 206 -5.37 8.09 -15.45
C PHE A 206 -6.29 9.29 -15.68
N HIS A 207 -7.25 9.53 -14.79
CA HIS A 207 -8.11 10.70 -14.93
C HIS A 207 -7.32 12.00 -14.68
N PRO A 208 -7.45 13.06 -15.52
CA PRO A 208 -6.71 14.31 -15.35
C PRO A 208 -6.91 14.97 -13.99
N LEU A 209 -8.15 15.04 -13.48
CA LEU A 209 -8.42 15.62 -12.16
C LEU A 209 -7.78 14.81 -11.02
N PHE A 210 -7.63 13.49 -11.18
CA PHE A 210 -6.92 12.65 -10.23
C PHE A 210 -5.43 13.01 -10.19
N LEU A 211 -4.81 13.22 -11.36
CA LEU A 211 -3.42 13.66 -11.45
C LEU A 211 -3.21 15.09 -10.94
N GLU A 212 -4.10 16.02 -11.33
CA GLU A 212 -4.04 17.43 -10.92
C GLU A 212 -4.02 17.55 -9.39
N ARG A 213 -4.93 16.85 -8.72
CA ARG A 213 -5.09 16.91 -7.27
C ARG A 213 -4.00 16.14 -6.50
N LEU A 214 -3.09 15.44 -7.21
CA LEU A 214 -1.88 14.84 -6.63
C LEU A 214 -0.65 15.74 -6.76
N GLN A 215 -0.75 16.88 -7.45
CA GLN A 215 0.37 17.82 -7.57
C GLN A 215 0.82 18.33 -6.19
N GLY A 216 2.13 18.46 -6.02
CA GLY A 216 2.77 18.91 -4.78
C GLY A 216 3.08 17.80 -3.77
N PHE A 217 2.41 16.64 -3.84
CA PHE A 217 2.80 15.48 -3.04
C PHE A 217 4.02 14.81 -3.67
N THR A 218 5.10 14.67 -2.91
CA THR A 218 6.38 14.17 -3.42
C THR A 218 6.48 12.65 -3.41
N VAL A 219 5.69 11.97 -2.56
CA VAL A 219 5.67 10.52 -2.43
C VAL A 219 4.23 10.02 -2.51
N ILE A 220 4.01 8.97 -3.30
CA ILE A 220 2.75 8.24 -3.33
C ILE A 220 2.96 6.89 -2.66
N ARG A 221 2.22 6.63 -1.58
CA ARG A 221 2.14 5.29 -0.98
C ARG A 221 1.01 4.51 -1.62
N PHE A 222 1.33 3.29 -2.04
CA PHE A 222 0.45 2.45 -2.85
C PHE A 222 -0.26 1.36 -2.03
N MET A 223 -0.21 1.41 -0.69
CA MET A 223 -0.63 0.34 0.21
C MET A 223 -2.02 -0.21 -0.12
N ASP A 224 -3.04 0.64 -0.22
CA ASP A 224 -4.41 0.22 -0.53
C ASP A 224 -4.61 -0.11 -2.01
N LEU A 225 -3.87 0.54 -2.91
CA LEU A 225 -3.95 0.25 -4.35
C LEU A 225 -3.36 -1.14 -4.68
N MET A 226 -2.29 -1.52 -3.97
CA MET A 226 -1.72 -2.87 -3.94
C MET A 226 -2.55 -3.85 -3.10
N ASN A 227 -3.57 -3.34 -2.40
CA ASN A 227 -4.43 -4.12 -1.51
C ASN A 227 -3.59 -5.00 -0.55
N THR A 228 -2.61 -4.36 0.10
CA THR A 228 -1.54 -4.99 0.88
C THR A 228 -2.08 -5.84 2.02
N ASN A 229 -3.08 -5.33 2.73
CA ASN A 229 -3.69 -6.01 3.87
C ASN A 229 -4.33 -7.33 3.40
N ASN A 230 -3.86 -8.45 3.96
CA ASN A 230 -4.26 -9.81 3.60
C ASN A 230 -4.05 -10.17 2.11
N ASN A 231 -3.12 -9.50 1.41
CA ASN A 231 -2.75 -9.83 0.03
C ASN A 231 -2.29 -11.29 -0.07
N LYS A 232 -2.77 -12.02 -1.09
CA LYS A 232 -2.51 -13.46 -1.26
C LYS A 232 -1.43 -13.79 -2.28
N SER A 233 -0.74 -12.79 -2.84
CA SER A 233 0.33 -13.02 -3.82
C SER A 233 1.49 -13.78 -3.17
N VAL A 234 1.88 -14.90 -3.79
CA VAL A 234 3.04 -15.70 -3.42
C VAL A 234 4.09 -15.62 -4.52
N THR A 235 3.70 -15.93 -5.76
CA THR A 235 4.59 -15.99 -6.93
C THR A 235 4.28 -14.86 -7.91
N TRP A 236 5.22 -14.49 -8.79
CA TRP A 236 5.03 -13.39 -9.76
C TRP A 236 3.78 -13.57 -10.66
N ALA A 237 3.38 -14.82 -10.90
CA ALA A 237 2.18 -15.14 -11.68
C ALA A 237 0.86 -14.71 -11.00
N ASP A 238 0.85 -14.51 -9.68
CA ASP A 238 -0.35 -14.12 -8.92
C ASP A 238 -0.76 -12.66 -9.17
N ARG A 239 0.21 -11.82 -9.57
CA ARG A 239 0.01 -10.37 -9.75
C ARG A 239 -1.13 -10.10 -10.72
N THR A 240 -1.85 -9.01 -10.49
CA THR A 240 -2.81 -8.50 -11.47
C THR A 240 -2.06 -8.03 -12.72
N ARG A 241 -2.55 -8.36 -13.91
CA ARG A 241 -1.96 -7.94 -15.19
C ARG A 241 -2.69 -6.72 -15.73
N LEU A 242 -2.04 -5.94 -16.58
CA LEU A 242 -2.68 -4.79 -17.27
C LEU A 242 -3.95 -5.19 -18.04
N THR A 243 -3.97 -6.42 -18.56
CA THR A 243 -5.05 -7.03 -19.33
C THR A 243 -6.14 -7.67 -18.48
N SER A 244 -5.93 -7.83 -17.17
CA SER A 244 -6.95 -8.38 -16.27
C SER A 244 -8.24 -7.58 -16.37
N HIS A 245 -9.37 -8.29 -16.43
CA HIS A 245 -10.71 -7.70 -16.62
C HIS A 245 -11.07 -6.59 -15.61
N THR A 246 -10.44 -6.61 -14.44
CA THR A 246 -10.45 -5.53 -13.45
C THR A 246 -9.09 -5.40 -12.77
N GLN A 247 -8.77 -4.18 -12.32
CA GLN A 247 -7.63 -3.88 -11.43
C GLN A 247 -8.03 -3.88 -9.95
N ALA A 248 -9.32 -4.08 -9.65
CA ALA A 248 -9.86 -4.19 -8.30
C ALA A 248 -9.90 -5.65 -7.79
N ARG A 249 -8.88 -6.46 -8.09
CA ARG A 249 -8.81 -7.85 -7.63
C ARG A 249 -8.56 -7.89 -6.13
N GLU A 250 -9.58 -8.29 -5.36
CA GLU A 250 -9.60 -8.19 -3.88
C GLU A 250 -8.48 -8.96 -3.17
N ALA A 251 -7.86 -9.95 -3.81
CA ALA A 251 -6.75 -10.70 -3.23
C ALA A 251 -5.36 -10.17 -3.61
N TYR A 252 -5.24 -9.29 -4.61
CA TYR A 252 -3.96 -9.01 -5.28
C TYR A 252 -3.67 -7.52 -5.52
N GLY A 253 -4.70 -6.66 -5.60
CA GLY A 253 -4.53 -5.23 -5.92
C GLY A 253 -4.36 -4.96 -7.41
N VAL A 254 -3.88 -3.76 -7.76
CA VAL A 254 -3.62 -3.35 -9.15
C VAL A 254 -2.34 -3.98 -9.72
N ALA A 255 -2.19 -3.92 -11.05
CA ALA A 255 -0.96 -4.30 -11.72
C ALA A 255 0.23 -3.40 -11.30
N PRO A 256 1.41 -3.96 -10.98
CA PRO A 256 2.63 -3.21 -10.66
C PRO A 256 3.05 -2.18 -11.72
N GLU A 257 2.74 -2.44 -12.99
CA GLU A 257 2.98 -1.54 -14.12
C GLU A 257 2.26 -0.19 -13.91
N TYR A 258 1.08 -0.16 -13.28
CA TYR A 258 0.37 1.09 -12.98
C TYR A 258 1.03 1.88 -11.84
N ILE A 259 1.79 1.24 -10.95
CA ILE A 259 2.55 1.93 -9.90
C ILE A 259 3.63 2.79 -10.55
N ALA A 260 4.44 2.19 -11.42
CA ALA A 260 5.49 2.90 -12.16
C ALA A 260 4.91 3.99 -13.07
N GLN A 261 3.85 3.68 -13.83
CA GLN A 261 3.20 4.67 -14.68
C GLN A 261 2.63 5.85 -13.89
N LEU A 262 1.99 5.61 -12.74
CA LEU A 262 1.42 6.69 -11.95
C LEU A 262 2.51 7.59 -11.37
N ALA A 263 3.53 6.99 -10.74
CA ALA A 263 4.66 7.73 -10.18
C ALA A 263 5.39 8.59 -11.25
N ASN A 264 5.60 8.05 -12.45
CA ASN A 264 6.17 8.82 -13.58
C ASN A 264 5.25 9.97 -14.01
N ARG A 265 3.93 9.76 -14.05
CA ARG A 265 2.96 10.79 -14.47
C ARG A 265 2.78 11.90 -13.45
N THR A 266 2.92 11.60 -12.17
CA THR A 266 2.86 12.61 -11.08
C THR A 266 4.22 13.18 -10.73
N GLN A 267 5.30 12.60 -11.27
CA GLN A 267 6.68 12.91 -10.90
C GLN A 267 6.98 12.70 -9.41
N ALA A 268 6.20 11.85 -8.74
CA ALA A 268 6.36 11.49 -7.35
C ALA A 268 7.21 10.22 -7.19
N ASP A 269 7.87 10.09 -6.05
CA ASP A 269 8.51 8.87 -5.60
C ASP A 269 7.47 7.81 -5.22
N ALA A 270 7.85 6.54 -5.28
CA ALA A 270 6.95 5.41 -5.08
C ALA A 270 7.21 4.73 -3.74
N TRP A 271 6.20 4.64 -2.88
CA TRP A 271 6.26 3.80 -1.67
C TRP A 271 5.40 2.55 -1.87
N ILE A 272 6.09 1.41 -1.97
CA ILE A 272 5.50 0.09 -2.20
C ILE A 272 5.50 -0.77 -0.93
N ASN A 273 4.54 -1.69 -0.87
CA ASN A 273 4.40 -2.65 0.22
C ASN A 273 4.51 -4.08 -0.34
N ILE A 274 5.57 -4.79 0.01
CA ILE A 274 5.79 -6.17 -0.43
C ILE A 274 4.75 -7.09 0.25
N PRO A 275 3.97 -7.89 -0.51
CA PRO A 275 3.01 -8.83 0.09
C PRO A 275 3.69 -9.77 1.09
N HIS A 276 3.07 -9.99 2.25
CA HIS A 276 3.65 -10.82 3.32
C HIS A 276 3.93 -12.28 2.92
N LEU A 277 3.24 -12.80 1.90
CA LEU A 277 3.42 -14.17 1.39
C LEU A 277 4.34 -14.25 0.18
N ALA A 278 4.78 -13.12 -0.38
CA ALA A 278 5.58 -13.09 -1.61
C ALA A 278 6.90 -13.83 -1.40
N ASP A 279 7.24 -14.71 -2.34
CA ASP A 279 8.54 -15.36 -2.43
C ASP A 279 9.61 -14.42 -3.00
N ASP A 280 10.86 -14.89 -3.01
CA ASP A 280 11.99 -14.10 -3.48
C ASP A 280 11.91 -13.77 -4.97
N ASP A 281 11.28 -14.64 -5.77
CA ASP A 281 11.16 -14.44 -7.21
C ASP A 281 10.11 -13.37 -7.52
N TYR A 282 8.97 -13.35 -6.83
CA TYR A 282 8.02 -12.25 -6.89
C TYR A 282 8.71 -10.92 -6.58
N ILE A 283 9.50 -10.86 -5.50
CA ILE A 283 10.16 -9.63 -5.08
C ILE A 283 11.18 -9.18 -6.13
N ARG A 284 11.96 -10.12 -6.68
CA ARG A 284 12.96 -9.83 -7.72
C ARG A 284 12.34 -9.32 -9.01
N GLU A 285 11.25 -9.94 -9.47
CA GLU A 285 10.52 -9.51 -10.67
C GLU A 285 9.86 -8.15 -10.45
N PHE A 286 9.31 -7.90 -9.26
CA PHE A 286 8.74 -6.58 -8.93
C PHE A 286 9.82 -5.49 -8.89
N ALA A 287 10.95 -5.75 -8.24
CA ALA A 287 12.09 -4.83 -8.21
C ALA A 287 12.63 -4.56 -9.64
N THR A 288 12.71 -5.61 -10.47
CA THR A 288 13.16 -5.50 -11.87
C THR A 288 12.23 -4.63 -12.69
N LEU A 289 10.92 -4.84 -12.57
CA LEU A 289 9.91 -4.01 -13.23
C LEU A 289 10.05 -2.53 -12.84
N LEU A 290 10.22 -2.25 -11.54
CA LEU A 290 10.39 -0.87 -11.08
C LEU A 290 11.69 -0.25 -11.59
N ARG A 291 12.80 -0.99 -11.57
CA ARG A 291 14.07 -0.51 -12.13
C ARG A 291 13.93 -0.13 -13.61
N GLU A 292 13.18 -0.91 -14.38
CA GLU A 292 13.04 -0.76 -15.83
C GLU A 292 12.00 0.29 -16.25
N GLN A 293 10.91 0.43 -15.49
CA GLN A 293 9.77 1.26 -15.89
C GLN A 293 9.65 2.56 -15.09
N LEU A 294 10.15 2.61 -13.86
CA LEU A 294 10.13 3.84 -13.06
C LEU A 294 11.28 4.74 -13.46
N ASP A 295 10.98 6.02 -13.68
CA ASP A 295 11.96 7.05 -14.02
C ASP A 295 13.20 6.95 -13.10
N PRO A 296 14.42 6.86 -13.66
CA PRO A 296 15.64 6.61 -12.90
C PRO A 296 15.94 7.66 -11.84
N SER A 297 15.34 8.85 -11.92
CA SER A 297 15.49 9.90 -10.90
C SER A 297 14.60 9.68 -9.67
N LYS A 298 13.67 8.71 -9.69
CA LYS A 298 12.69 8.51 -8.62
C LYS A 298 13.19 7.52 -7.57
N ILE A 299 12.80 7.82 -6.33
CA ILE A 299 13.07 7.01 -5.15
C ILE A 299 11.96 5.98 -4.95
N ILE A 300 12.33 4.82 -4.44
CA ILE A 300 11.46 3.71 -4.10
C ILE A 300 11.59 3.42 -2.60
N TYR A 301 10.54 3.72 -1.85
CA TYR A 301 10.41 3.30 -0.45
C TYR A 301 9.85 1.88 -0.41
N VAL A 302 10.58 0.97 0.23
CA VAL A 302 10.24 -0.46 0.29
C VAL A 302 9.88 -0.84 1.72
N GLU A 303 8.62 -1.23 1.92
CA GLU A 303 8.09 -1.69 3.20
C GLU A 303 7.67 -3.16 3.10
N TYR A 304 7.95 -3.96 4.12
CA TYR A 304 7.45 -5.33 4.19
C TYR A 304 6.02 -5.36 4.76
N SER A 305 5.05 -5.61 3.89
CA SER A 305 3.61 -5.64 4.20
C SER A 305 3.10 -4.32 4.79
N ASN A 306 2.11 -4.37 5.69
CA ASN A 306 1.55 -3.22 6.41
C ASN A 306 1.19 -3.62 7.85
N GLU A 307 1.55 -2.77 8.80
CA GLU A 307 1.26 -2.89 10.24
C GLU A 307 1.48 -4.29 10.82
N LEU A 308 2.66 -4.87 10.58
CA LEU A 308 3.10 -6.18 11.09
C LEU A 308 3.17 -6.29 12.63
N TRP A 309 2.77 -5.23 13.33
CA TRP A 309 2.59 -5.15 14.77
C TRP A 309 1.10 -5.21 15.20
N ASN A 310 0.16 -4.99 14.29
CA ASN A 310 -1.28 -4.90 14.57
C ASN A 310 -1.98 -6.26 14.37
N ALA A 311 -2.28 -6.95 15.47
CA ALA A 311 -2.93 -8.27 15.47
C ALA A 311 -4.38 -8.28 14.94
N GLN A 312 -4.98 -7.12 14.65
CA GLN A 312 -6.28 -7.07 13.97
C GLN A 312 -6.20 -7.56 12.52
N PHE A 313 -5.01 -7.55 11.92
CA PHE A 313 -4.79 -8.01 10.56
C PHE A 313 -4.29 -9.46 10.50
N GLN A 314 -4.74 -10.22 9.50
CA GLN A 314 -4.36 -11.63 9.38
C GLN A 314 -2.89 -11.79 8.99
N GLN A 315 -2.32 -10.86 8.21
CA GLN A 315 -0.89 -10.91 7.89
C GLN A 315 0.00 -10.83 9.15
N THR A 316 -0.44 -10.09 10.17
CA THR A 316 0.30 -9.95 11.43
C THR A 316 0.19 -11.21 12.26
N GLN A 317 -1.02 -11.79 12.33
CA GLN A 317 -1.24 -13.09 12.98
C GLN A 317 -0.40 -14.20 12.31
N TRP A 318 -0.34 -14.19 10.97
CA TRP A 318 0.50 -15.09 10.19
C TRP A 318 1.99 -14.90 10.53
N LEU A 319 2.47 -13.65 10.53
CA LEU A 319 3.86 -13.31 10.82
C LEU A 319 4.30 -13.81 12.21
N TRP A 320 3.47 -13.59 13.22
CA TRP A 320 3.76 -14.01 14.60
C TRP A 320 3.81 -15.53 14.72
N ARG A 321 2.89 -16.23 14.02
CA ARG A 321 2.88 -17.69 13.98
C ARG A 321 4.14 -18.23 13.30
N VAL A 322 4.47 -17.73 12.10
CA VAL A 322 5.65 -18.18 11.34
C VAL A 322 6.94 -17.86 12.09
N GLY A 323 6.99 -16.72 12.79
CA GLY A 323 8.11 -16.38 13.67
C GLY A 323 8.34 -17.40 14.79
N CYS A 324 7.28 -17.97 15.35
CA CYS A 324 7.38 -19.05 16.34
C CYS A 324 7.72 -20.41 15.72
N GLU A 325 7.23 -20.69 14.50
CA GLU A 325 7.47 -21.96 13.81
C GLU A 325 8.91 -22.06 13.28
N ASN A 326 9.56 -20.93 13.00
CA ASN A 326 10.92 -20.88 12.49
C ASN A 326 11.95 -20.87 13.64
N PRO A 327 12.85 -21.89 13.72
CA PRO A 327 13.84 -22.00 14.79
C PRO A 327 14.81 -20.81 14.90
N ASP A 328 15.10 -20.12 13.79
CA ASP A 328 16.03 -18.99 13.79
C ASP A 328 15.40 -17.72 14.41
N THR A 329 14.06 -17.65 14.41
CA THR A 329 13.33 -16.47 14.88
C THR A 329 12.60 -16.71 16.19
N PHE A 330 12.50 -17.97 16.64
CA PHE A 330 11.82 -18.36 17.86
C PHE A 330 12.44 -17.72 19.11
N ILE A 331 11.60 -17.08 19.91
CA ILE A 331 11.94 -16.58 21.25
C ILE A 331 11.10 -17.34 22.28
N PRO A 332 11.70 -18.03 23.25
CA PRO A 332 10.95 -18.73 24.28
C PRO A 332 10.26 -17.75 25.23
N ASP A 333 9.05 -18.10 25.66
CA ASP A 333 8.30 -17.45 26.74
C ASP A 333 7.47 -18.51 27.48
N GLU A 334 8.04 -19.07 28.54
CA GLU A 334 7.40 -20.08 29.38
C GLU A 334 6.11 -19.59 30.05
N SER A 335 5.93 -18.26 30.16
CA SER A 335 4.70 -17.67 30.71
C SER A 335 3.53 -17.71 29.72
N ASN A 336 3.81 -17.85 28.42
CA ASN A 336 2.78 -17.94 27.40
C ASN A 336 2.16 -19.35 27.36
N GLN A 337 1.01 -19.49 28.03
CA GLN A 337 0.16 -20.69 27.99
C GLN A 337 -0.92 -20.63 26.90
N GLY A 338 -0.78 -19.72 25.93
CA GLY A 338 -1.74 -19.50 24.86
C GLY A 338 -1.92 -20.72 23.95
N LYS A 339 -3.09 -20.82 23.30
CA LYS A 339 -3.47 -21.99 22.48
C LYS A 339 -2.77 -22.09 21.12
N VAL A 340 -2.27 -20.97 20.58
CA VAL A 340 -1.78 -20.90 19.19
C VAL A 340 -0.34 -21.40 19.08
N GLN A 341 0.53 -21.02 20.01
CA GLN A 341 1.92 -21.49 20.14
C GLN A 341 2.37 -21.37 21.61
N PRO A 342 2.04 -22.33 22.49
CA PRO A 342 2.48 -22.30 23.89
C PRO A 342 4.02 -22.25 23.99
N GLY A 343 4.56 -21.51 24.95
CA GLY A 343 6.00 -21.41 25.17
C GLY A 343 6.75 -20.48 24.21
N CYS A 344 6.06 -19.81 23.27
CA CYS A 344 6.65 -18.84 22.35
C CYS A 344 6.28 -17.40 22.71
N ASN A 345 7.23 -16.46 22.66
CA ASN A 345 6.91 -15.04 22.62
C ASN A 345 6.43 -14.66 21.21
N LEU A 346 5.12 -14.65 20.97
CA LEU A 346 4.52 -14.39 19.65
C LEU A 346 5.00 -13.07 19.02
N MET A 347 5.03 -12.01 19.82
CA MET A 347 5.40 -10.67 19.35
C MET A 347 6.88 -10.59 19.00
N LEU A 348 7.78 -11.00 19.90
CA LEU A 348 9.23 -10.90 19.66
C LEU A 348 9.68 -11.86 18.56
N SER A 349 9.10 -13.06 18.47
CA SER A 349 9.39 -14.01 17.39
C SER A 349 8.88 -13.49 16.05
N GLY A 350 7.72 -12.83 16.03
CA GLY A 350 7.21 -12.12 14.86
C GLY A 350 8.12 -10.97 14.42
N ILE A 351 8.66 -10.18 15.37
CA ILE A 351 9.64 -9.13 15.06
C ILE A 351 10.93 -9.73 14.49
N ASN A 352 11.43 -10.84 15.05
CA ASN A 352 12.60 -11.53 14.51
C ASN A 352 12.38 -11.94 13.05
N PHE A 353 11.20 -12.49 12.73
CA PHE A 353 10.86 -12.85 11.36
C PHE A 353 10.69 -11.62 10.45
N HIS A 354 10.10 -10.53 10.94
CA HIS A 354 10.04 -9.26 10.21
C HIS A 354 11.45 -8.79 9.83
N VAL A 355 12.37 -8.69 10.78
CA VAL A 355 13.76 -8.27 10.53
C VAL A 355 14.43 -9.18 9.50
N LYS A 356 14.36 -10.51 9.71
CA LYS A 356 14.93 -11.49 8.79
C LYS A 356 14.38 -11.34 7.37
N ARG A 357 13.07 -11.14 7.23
CA ARG A 357 12.44 -11.01 5.91
C ARG A 357 12.72 -9.67 5.24
N LEU A 358 12.70 -8.56 5.98
CA LEU A 358 12.98 -7.23 5.46
C LEU A 358 14.46 -7.08 5.06
N ALA A 359 15.39 -7.68 5.80
CA ALA A 359 16.81 -7.76 5.40
C ALA A 359 16.98 -8.53 4.08
N ARG A 360 16.26 -9.65 3.90
CA ARG A 360 16.27 -10.40 2.63
C ARG A 360 15.64 -9.61 1.48
N ILE A 361 14.58 -8.85 1.74
CA ILE A 361 14.00 -7.94 0.73
C ILE A 361 15.01 -6.88 0.32
N ALA A 362 15.71 -6.24 1.28
CA ALA A 362 16.75 -5.26 0.99
C ALA A 362 17.86 -5.84 0.11
N GLU A 363 18.32 -7.06 0.42
CA GLU A 363 19.30 -7.79 -0.39
C GLU A 363 18.82 -8.01 -1.84
N ILE A 364 17.57 -8.42 -2.05
CA ILE A 364 17.03 -8.64 -3.41
C ILE A 364 16.98 -7.32 -4.19
N PHE A 365 16.59 -6.22 -3.55
CA PHE A 365 16.62 -4.90 -4.20
C PHE A 365 18.05 -4.46 -4.52
N ASP A 366 19.02 -4.73 -3.65
CA ASP A 366 20.44 -4.47 -3.90
C ASP A 366 20.96 -5.30 -5.09
N GLU A 367 20.65 -6.61 -5.14
CA GLU A 367 20.98 -7.49 -6.28
C GLU A 367 20.47 -6.93 -7.63
N VAL A 368 19.27 -6.31 -7.63
CA VAL A 368 18.62 -5.79 -8.83
C VAL A 368 19.09 -4.39 -9.22
N PHE A 369 19.25 -3.48 -8.24
CA PHE A 369 19.59 -2.07 -8.47
C PHE A 369 21.10 -1.79 -8.46
N GLN A 370 21.89 -2.67 -7.84
CA GLN A 370 23.35 -2.64 -7.82
C GLN A 370 23.88 -1.25 -7.45
N ASP A 371 24.71 -0.65 -8.30
CA ASP A 371 25.34 0.66 -8.08
C ASP A 371 24.34 1.82 -7.84
N THR A 372 23.05 1.63 -8.14
CA THR A 372 21.99 2.63 -7.90
C THR A 372 21.14 2.35 -6.64
N PHE A 373 21.41 1.27 -5.91
CA PHE A 373 20.62 0.88 -4.73
C PHE A 373 20.62 1.96 -3.64
N SER A 374 21.79 2.53 -3.33
CA SER A 374 21.93 3.60 -2.32
C SER A 374 21.19 4.88 -2.66
N ASP A 375 21.06 5.16 -3.95
CA ASP A 375 20.56 6.44 -4.46
C ASP A 375 19.07 6.38 -4.76
N ARG A 376 18.51 5.17 -4.92
CA ARG A 376 17.12 4.98 -5.34
C ARG A 376 16.25 4.23 -4.34
N ILE A 377 16.81 3.44 -3.43
CA ILE A 377 16.02 2.57 -2.55
C ILE A 377 16.05 3.07 -1.11
N VAL A 378 14.89 3.19 -0.47
CA VAL A 378 14.78 3.47 0.97
C VAL A 378 14.10 2.27 1.63
N ILE A 379 14.85 1.50 2.42
CA ILE A 379 14.30 0.38 3.18
C ILE A 379 13.61 0.91 4.44
N VAL A 380 12.33 0.60 4.62
CA VAL A 380 11.49 1.15 5.69
C VAL A 380 11.11 0.09 6.72
N ALA A 381 11.47 0.34 7.98
CA ALA A 381 11.03 -0.44 9.14
C ALA A 381 9.78 0.21 9.77
N ALA A 382 8.59 -0.35 9.50
CA ALA A 382 7.32 0.18 10.01
C ALA A 382 6.99 -0.33 11.43
N SER A 383 6.57 0.59 12.32
CA SER A 383 6.25 0.34 13.73
C SER A 383 5.04 1.17 14.21
N GLN A 384 4.64 0.98 15.47
CA GLN A 384 3.48 1.65 16.06
C GLN A 384 3.87 2.95 16.77
N ALA A 385 3.25 4.08 16.39
CA ALA A 385 3.57 5.40 16.95
C ALA A 385 3.46 5.47 18.49
N VAL A 386 2.43 4.83 19.07
CA VAL A 386 2.15 4.87 20.52
C VAL A 386 2.93 3.84 21.33
N ASN A 387 3.76 3.01 20.70
CA ASN A 387 4.50 1.95 21.38
C ASN A 387 6.00 2.00 21.04
N PRO A 388 6.78 2.86 21.74
CA PRO A 388 8.22 3.00 21.52
C PRO A 388 9.00 1.70 21.72
N PHE A 389 8.53 0.82 22.61
CA PHE A 389 9.16 -0.48 22.85
C PHE A 389 9.22 -1.32 21.58
N LEU A 390 8.14 -1.35 20.77
CA LEU A 390 8.15 -2.08 19.50
C LEU A 390 9.18 -1.54 18.53
N SER A 391 9.29 -0.21 18.40
CA SER A 391 10.27 0.42 17.51
C SER A 391 11.70 0.11 17.94
N GLN A 392 11.97 0.19 19.25
CA GLN A 392 13.28 -0.15 19.80
C GLN A 392 13.62 -1.63 19.54
N GLN A 393 12.69 -2.54 19.86
CA GLN A 393 12.89 -3.98 19.63
C GLN A 393 13.11 -4.31 18.15
N LEU A 394 12.42 -3.62 17.23
CA LEU A 394 12.56 -3.79 15.79
C LEU A 394 13.94 -3.36 15.30
N LEU A 395 14.40 -2.15 15.66
CA LEU A 395 15.68 -1.62 15.19
C LEU A 395 16.89 -2.32 15.82
N GLU A 396 16.85 -2.64 17.12
CA GLU A 396 17.95 -3.35 17.80
C GLU A 396 18.23 -4.72 17.17
N ARG A 397 17.19 -5.42 16.70
CA ARG A 397 17.31 -6.76 16.12
C ARG A 397 17.96 -6.80 14.75
N PHE A 398 18.02 -5.68 14.03
CA PHE A 398 18.79 -5.63 12.78
C PHE A 398 20.30 -5.81 13.00
N GLN A 399 20.78 -5.68 14.25
CA GLN A 399 22.16 -5.97 14.64
C GLN A 399 22.42 -7.47 14.91
N ASP A 400 21.37 -8.30 14.97
CA ASP A 400 21.52 -9.75 15.17
C ASP A 400 21.96 -10.42 13.85
N THR A 401 23.22 -10.86 13.80
CA THR A 401 23.80 -11.51 12.62
C THR A 401 23.16 -12.85 12.28
N LYS A 402 22.38 -13.48 13.17
CA LYS A 402 21.60 -14.68 12.84
C LYS A 402 20.37 -14.34 12.00
N LEU A 403 19.74 -13.20 12.28
CA LEU A 403 18.57 -12.72 11.56
C LEU A 403 18.97 -11.96 10.28
N ASN A 404 20.08 -11.23 10.37
CA ASN A 404 20.59 -10.34 9.33
C ASN A 404 22.09 -10.60 9.06
N PRO A 405 22.44 -11.75 8.46
CA PRO A 405 23.84 -12.15 8.29
C PRO A 405 24.65 -11.25 7.36
N LYS A 406 23.97 -10.52 6.45
CA LYS A 406 24.59 -9.58 5.51
C LYS A 406 24.57 -8.13 5.99
N GLY A 407 23.99 -7.86 7.16
CA GLY A 407 24.03 -6.55 7.79
C GLY A 407 23.11 -5.48 7.18
N TYR A 408 22.17 -5.83 6.29
CA TYR A 408 21.20 -4.89 5.71
C TYR A 408 20.38 -4.17 6.79
N GLN A 409 20.41 -2.85 6.84
CA GLN A 409 19.68 -2.07 7.83
C GLN A 409 18.60 -1.22 7.15
N PRO A 410 17.52 -0.85 7.86
CA PRO A 410 16.57 0.13 7.35
C PRO A 410 17.19 1.53 7.33
N ALA A 411 16.76 2.35 6.38
CA ALA A 411 17.11 3.77 6.32
C ALA A 411 16.14 4.65 7.13
N ALA A 412 14.92 4.14 7.39
CA ALA A 412 13.89 4.86 8.10
C ALA A 412 13.09 3.97 9.07
N LEU A 413 12.77 4.52 10.23
CA LEU A 413 11.71 4.07 11.12
C LEU A 413 10.42 4.81 10.72
N ALA A 414 9.42 4.07 10.26
CA ALA A 414 8.13 4.63 9.92
C ALA A 414 7.08 4.34 11.01
N VAL A 415 6.25 5.33 11.33
CA VAL A 415 5.17 5.20 12.32
C VAL A 415 3.84 5.74 11.79
N ALA A 416 2.72 5.37 12.43
CA ALA A 416 1.38 5.90 12.13
C ALA A 416 0.86 6.86 13.24
N PRO A 417 1.29 8.14 13.26
CA PRO A 417 0.78 9.12 14.19
C PRO A 417 -0.63 9.56 13.76
N TYR A 418 -1.64 9.19 14.56
CA TYR A 418 -3.00 9.68 14.40
C TYR A 418 -3.39 10.53 15.60
N PHE A 419 -4.06 11.66 15.35
CA PHE A 419 -4.71 12.45 16.41
C PHE A 419 -6.21 12.16 16.47
N GLY A 420 -6.83 12.39 17.63
CA GLY A 420 -8.24 12.08 17.88
C GLY A 420 -8.53 10.61 18.24
N GLY A 421 -7.55 9.70 18.16
CA GLY A 421 -7.76 8.26 18.40
C GLY A 421 -8.22 7.89 19.82
N ASN A 422 -8.04 8.79 20.80
CA ASN A 422 -8.57 8.60 22.15
C ASN A 422 -10.10 8.70 22.22
N ILE A 423 -10.77 9.33 21.24
CA ILE A 423 -12.23 9.53 21.24
C ILE A 423 -12.95 8.18 21.31
N GLN A 424 -12.39 7.13 20.72
CA GLN A 424 -12.96 5.77 20.82
C GLN A 424 -12.96 5.18 22.23
N ARG A 425 -12.14 5.72 23.14
CA ARG A 425 -12.03 5.28 24.54
C ARG A 425 -12.91 6.08 25.48
N GLU A 426 -13.59 7.11 24.98
CA GLU A 426 -14.48 7.94 25.78
C GLU A 426 -15.71 7.14 26.20
N LYS A 427 -16.06 7.24 27.48
CA LYS A 427 -17.15 6.46 28.08
C LYS A 427 -18.53 6.96 27.67
N VAL A 428 -18.64 8.24 27.33
CA VAL A 428 -19.89 8.90 26.97
C VAL A 428 -19.67 9.71 25.69
N LEU A 429 -20.18 9.19 24.58
CA LEU A 429 -20.21 9.87 23.27
C LEU A 429 -21.63 10.23 22.84
N GLU A 430 -22.63 9.81 23.61
CA GLU A 430 -24.03 10.15 23.33
C GLU A 430 -24.25 11.64 23.52
N GLY A 431 -24.79 12.31 22.49
CA GLY A 431 -25.03 13.75 22.51
C GLY A 431 -23.78 14.62 22.29
N ILE A 432 -22.60 14.02 22.06
CA ILE A 432 -21.36 14.78 21.87
C ILE A 432 -21.49 15.73 20.67
N THR A 433 -21.13 16.99 20.88
CA THR A 433 -21.18 18.03 19.85
C THR A 433 -19.95 18.02 18.96
N VAL A 434 -20.04 18.71 17.82
CA VAL A 434 -18.90 18.93 16.92
C VAL A 434 -17.74 19.64 17.64
N ASP A 435 -18.03 20.66 18.44
CA ASP A 435 -16.99 21.40 19.17
C ASP A 435 -16.30 20.56 20.24
N GLU A 436 -17.04 19.73 20.97
CA GLU A 436 -16.46 18.81 21.96
C GLU A 436 -15.55 17.77 21.30
N LEU A 437 -15.96 17.20 20.15
CA LEU A 437 -15.12 16.30 19.36
C LEU A 437 -13.79 16.97 18.94
N LEU A 438 -13.86 18.21 18.48
CA LEU A 438 -12.69 18.97 18.05
C LEU A 438 -11.79 19.35 19.23
N ASN A 439 -12.37 19.68 20.39
CA ASN A 439 -11.61 19.93 21.62
C ASN A 439 -10.87 18.67 22.10
N LEU A 440 -11.50 17.50 22.03
CA LEU A 440 -10.86 16.22 22.37
C LEU A 440 -9.73 15.88 21.38
N ALA A 441 -9.96 16.13 20.09
CA ALA A 441 -8.95 15.93 19.06
C ALA A 441 -7.72 16.82 19.29
N GLN A 442 -7.94 18.11 19.58
CA GLN A 442 -6.91 19.08 19.92
C GLN A 442 -6.12 18.65 21.17
N ALA A 443 -6.82 18.34 22.26
CA ALA A 443 -6.18 17.91 23.50
C ALA A 443 -5.36 16.62 23.30
N ASN A 444 -5.81 15.70 22.45
CA ASN A 444 -5.05 14.50 22.13
C ASN A 444 -3.78 14.81 21.32
N LEU A 445 -3.87 15.71 20.34
CA LEU A 445 -2.73 16.17 19.55
C LEU A 445 -1.65 16.75 20.47
N GLU A 446 -2.01 17.74 21.28
CA GLU A 446 -1.10 18.48 22.16
C GLU A 446 -0.47 17.59 23.24
N SER A 447 -1.26 16.72 23.89
CA SER A 447 -0.79 15.98 25.07
C SER A 447 -0.13 14.63 24.77
N ARG A 448 -0.42 13.99 23.62
CA ARG A 448 0.01 12.62 23.35
C ARG A 448 0.69 12.42 22.01
N VAL A 449 0.13 12.94 20.92
CA VAL A 449 0.63 12.62 19.57
C VAL A 449 2.04 13.16 19.39
N ILE A 450 2.27 14.43 19.71
CA ILE A 450 3.59 15.07 19.62
C ILE A 450 4.58 14.40 20.58
N ALA A 451 4.17 14.13 21.83
CA ALA A 451 5.01 13.47 22.82
C ALA A 451 5.45 12.05 22.40
N ASN A 452 4.56 11.28 21.78
CA ASN A 452 4.90 9.96 21.24
C ASN A 452 5.82 10.08 20.03
N ALA A 453 5.56 11.02 19.12
CA ALA A 453 6.43 11.27 17.97
C ALA A 453 7.86 11.66 18.40
N LEU A 454 8.02 12.48 19.44
CA LEU A 454 9.33 12.80 20.03
C LEU A 454 10.06 11.57 20.59
N LYS A 455 9.35 10.63 21.24
CA LYS A 455 9.96 9.37 21.70
C LYS A 455 10.41 8.50 20.53
N GLN A 456 9.61 8.43 19.47
CA GLN A 456 9.99 7.71 18.25
C GLN A 456 11.21 8.35 17.59
N LYS A 457 11.30 9.69 17.60
CA LYS A 457 12.45 10.44 17.08
C LYS A 457 13.73 10.12 17.84
N GLN A 458 13.66 10.08 19.18
CA GLN A 458 14.80 9.70 20.02
C GLN A 458 15.31 8.29 19.69
N ILE A 459 14.40 7.34 19.44
CA ILE A 459 14.76 5.98 19.01
C ILE A 459 15.40 6.01 17.62
N ALA A 460 14.77 6.67 16.65
CA ALA A 460 15.29 6.78 15.29
C ALA A 460 16.73 7.37 15.27
N ASP A 461 16.95 8.46 16.02
CA ASP A 461 18.25 9.12 16.14
C ASP A 461 19.31 8.21 16.79
N ALA A 462 18.94 7.47 17.84
CA ALA A 462 19.84 6.52 18.50
C ALA A 462 20.30 5.39 17.56
N HIS A 463 19.54 5.09 16.51
CA HIS A 463 19.85 4.08 15.51
C HIS A 463 20.31 4.67 14.16
N ASN A 464 20.52 5.99 14.05
CA ASN A 464 20.91 6.68 12.82
C ASN A 464 19.97 6.41 11.62
N VAL A 465 18.67 6.31 11.87
CA VAL A 465 17.64 6.18 10.84
C VAL A 465 16.73 7.41 10.84
N ALA A 466 16.12 7.73 9.72
CA ALA A 466 15.13 8.81 9.66
C ALA A 466 13.85 8.39 10.40
N LEU A 467 13.17 9.34 11.06
CA LEU A 467 11.79 9.16 11.49
C LEU A 467 10.85 9.67 10.39
N ILE A 468 10.02 8.78 9.84
CA ILE A 468 9.00 9.12 8.83
C ILE A 468 7.61 8.64 9.28
N ALA A 469 6.54 9.10 8.62
CA ALA A 469 5.19 8.60 8.84
C ALA A 469 4.67 7.85 7.59
N TYR A 470 4.34 6.56 7.73
CA TYR A 470 3.78 5.76 6.63
C TYR A 470 2.29 6.03 6.41
N GLU A 471 1.62 6.59 7.42
CA GLU A 471 0.29 7.14 7.34
C GLU A 471 0.04 8.06 8.54
N GLY A 472 -0.97 8.91 8.45
CA GLY A 472 -1.40 9.71 9.58
C GLY A 472 -2.50 10.69 9.21
N GLY A 473 -2.96 11.42 10.22
CA GLY A 473 -4.09 12.33 10.13
C GLY A 473 -4.99 12.20 11.35
N GLN A 474 -6.28 12.46 11.14
CA GLN A 474 -7.29 12.34 12.18
C GLN A 474 -7.81 10.89 12.30
N HIS A 475 -8.17 10.47 13.51
CA HIS A 475 -8.80 9.18 13.84
C HIS A 475 -10.03 9.39 14.75
N ILE A 476 -10.92 10.27 14.32
CA ILE A 476 -12.26 10.51 14.86
C ILE A 476 -13.21 9.51 14.18
N VAL A 477 -13.39 8.36 14.83
CA VAL A 477 -14.22 7.26 14.33
C VAL A 477 -15.08 6.74 15.48
N PRO A 478 -16.35 6.36 15.23
CA PRO A 478 -17.19 5.80 16.27
C PRO A 478 -16.63 4.47 16.79
N PRO A 479 -16.72 4.20 18.11
CA PRO A 479 -16.47 2.86 18.63
C PRO A 479 -17.30 1.81 17.89
N PRO A 480 -16.81 0.56 17.72
CA PRO A 480 -17.51 -0.47 16.97
C PRO A 480 -18.99 -0.67 17.36
N ILE A 481 -19.29 -0.60 18.66
CA ILE A 481 -20.63 -0.77 19.22
C ILE A 481 -21.57 0.42 18.98
N GLN A 482 -21.07 1.56 18.46
CA GLN A 482 -21.84 2.79 18.23
C GLN A 482 -21.87 3.21 16.75
N ARG A 483 -21.33 2.40 15.84
CA ARG A 483 -21.31 2.70 14.39
C ARG A 483 -22.71 2.84 13.76
N GLN A 484 -23.72 2.27 14.39
CA GLN A 484 -25.13 2.37 14.01
C GLN A 484 -25.82 3.65 14.53
N ASN A 485 -25.18 4.39 15.45
CA ASN A 485 -25.72 5.65 15.95
C ASN A 485 -25.54 6.75 14.89
N LYS A 486 -26.60 7.00 14.12
CA LYS A 486 -26.59 7.95 13.00
C LYS A 486 -26.23 9.38 13.44
N ASN A 487 -26.66 9.82 14.62
CA ASN A 487 -26.38 11.17 15.11
C ASN A 487 -24.90 11.32 15.46
N LEU A 488 -24.31 10.33 16.14
CA LEU A 488 -22.89 10.32 16.44
C LEU A 488 -22.04 10.30 15.16
N VAL A 489 -22.39 9.40 14.22
CA VAL A 489 -21.72 9.32 12.92
C VAL A 489 -21.80 10.68 12.22
N GLN A 490 -22.98 11.30 12.17
CA GLN A 490 -23.15 12.61 11.54
C GLN A 490 -22.29 13.68 12.22
N ASN A 491 -22.26 13.77 13.55
CA ASN A 491 -21.45 14.75 14.26
C ASN A 491 -19.95 14.55 14.00
N MET A 492 -19.47 13.31 13.89
CA MET A 492 -18.07 13.03 13.52
C MET A 492 -17.75 13.39 12.05
N ILE A 493 -18.72 13.22 11.15
CA ILE A 493 -18.61 13.69 9.76
C ILE A 493 -18.54 15.22 9.72
N GLU A 494 -19.45 15.91 10.41
CA GLU A 494 -19.46 17.37 10.48
C GLU A 494 -18.20 17.93 11.15
N ALA A 495 -17.66 17.27 12.18
CA ALA A 495 -16.37 17.64 12.76
C ALA A 495 -15.22 17.58 11.75
N ASN A 496 -15.24 16.63 10.80
CA ASN A 496 -14.24 16.54 9.74
C ASN A 496 -14.41 17.61 8.64
N ARG A 497 -15.62 18.14 8.46
CA ARG A 497 -15.94 19.22 7.52
C ARG A 497 -15.77 20.62 8.12
N HIS A 498 -15.64 20.70 9.44
CA HIS A 498 -15.48 21.95 10.17
C HIS A 498 -14.13 22.63 9.87
N GLU A 499 -14.10 23.97 9.81
CA GLU A 499 -12.87 24.74 9.52
C GLU A 499 -11.73 24.48 10.53
N ARG A 500 -12.09 24.27 11.80
CA ARG A 500 -11.15 23.90 12.87
C ARG A 500 -10.42 22.58 12.58
N MET A 501 -10.99 21.67 11.78
CA MET A 501 -10.27 20.48 11.35
C MET A 501 -9.05 20.84 10.50
N GLY A 502 -9.18 21.80 9.58
CA GLY A 502 -8.05 22.30 8.79
C GLY A 502 -6.99 22.98 9.66
N GLN A 503 -7.42 23.69 10.72
CA GLN A 503 -6.50 24.29 11.70
C GLN A 503 -5.69 23.22 12.45
N LEU A 504 -6.36 22.16 12.92
CA LEU A 504 -5.71 21.03 13.60
C LEU A 504 -4.73 20.31 12.68
N TYR A 505 -5.05 20.10 11.41
CA TYR A 505 -4.11 19.51 10.45
C TYR A 505 -2.86 20.38 10.24
N ARG A 506 -3.02 21.71 10.12
CA ARG A 506 -1.88 22.63 9.99
C ARG A 506 -0.98 22.57 11.22
N GLU A 507 -1.56 22.67 12.42
CA GLU A 507 -0.80 22.56 13.67
C GLU A 507 -0.09 21.21 13.76
N TYR A 508 -0.82 20.13 13.52
CA TYR A 508 -0.32 18.77 13.57
C TYR A 508 0.89 18.55 12.67
N LEU A 509 0.78 18.92 11.39
CA LEU A 509 1.85 18.73 10.41
C LEU A 509 3.02 19.68 10.68
N LYS A 510 2.76 20.94 11.08
CA LYS A 510 3.84 21.84 11.53
C LYS A 510 4.58 21.29 12.74
N SER A 511 3.89 20.71 13.72
CA SER A 511 4.55 20.06 14.85
C SER A 511 5.39 18.86 14.42
N TRP A 512 4.91 18.05 13.48
CA TRP A 512 5.70 16.95 12.93
C TRP A 512 7.03 17.43 12.32
N PHE A 513 6.98 18.42 11.43
CA PHE A 513 8.18 18.90 10.75
C PHE A 513 9.05 19.78 11.65
N ASP A 514 8.46 20.74 12.36
CA ASP A 514 9.22 21.82 13.00
C ASP A 514 9.55 21.53 14.47
N THR A 515 8.72 20.75 15.17
CA THR A 515 8.93 20.42 16.60
C THR A 515 9.56 19.05 16.79
N VAL A 516 9.04 18.02 16.11
CA VAL A 516 9.58 16.67 16.19
C VAL A 516 10.84 16.54 15.34
N GLY A 517 10.93 17.28 14.23
CA GLY A 517 11.99 17.08 13.25
C GLY A 517 11.82 15.78 12.48
N GLY A 518 10.57 15.35 12.25
CA GLY A 518 10.28 14.22 11.37
C GLY A 518 10.59 14.56 9.90
N GLY A 519 10.95 13.54 9.14
CA GLY A 519 11.13 13.62 7.68
C GLY A 519 9.80 13.48 6.96
N LEU A 520 9.75 12.69 5.89
CA LEU A 520 8.54 12.41 5.11
C LEU A 520 7.31 12.11 5.99
N PHE A 521 6.20 12.76 5.67
CA PHE A 521 4.88 12.46 6.25
C PHE A 521 3.90 12.01 5.16
N VAL A 522 3.34 10.81 5.26
CA VAL A 522 2.30 10.34 4.33
C VAL A 522 0.91 10.54 4.95
N HIS A 523 0.05 11.32 4.29
CA HIS A 523 -1.37 11.41 4.67
C HIS A 523 -2.12 10.11 4.33
N PHE A 524 -2.94 9.58 5.24
CA PHE A 524 -3.48 8.22 5.15
C PHE A 524 -4.37 7.94 3.92
N ALA A 525 -5.22 8.87 3.48
CA ALA A 525 -6.12 8.58 2.37
C ALA A 525 -6.32 9.80 1.49
N TYR A 526 -6.19 9.58 0.18
CA TYR A 526 -6.37 10.62 -0.81
C TYR A 526 -7.84 11.02 -0.99
N VAL A 527 -8.63 10.17 -1.66
CA VAL A 527 -10.08 10.38 -1.84
C VAL A 527 -10.84 9.24 -1.18
N PHE A 528 -11.66 9.54 -0.18
CA PHE A 528 -12.44 8.54 0.55
C PHE A 528 -13.72 9.13 1.16
N ALA A 529 -14.86 8.58 0.78
CA ALA A 529 -16.16 9.02 1.29
C ALA A 529 -16.30 8.77 2.81
N PRO A 530 -16.89 9.71 3.57
CA PRO A 530 -17.11 9.53 4.99
C PRO A 530 -18.20 8.50 5.29
N GLY A 531 -18.12 7.87 6.45
CA GLY A 531 -19.15 6.92 6.89
C GLY A 531 -18.95 6.41 8.32
N PRO A 532 -19.69 5.36 8.73
CA PRO A 532 -19.60 4.80 10.08
C PRO A 532 -18.23 4.15 10.39
N PHE A 533 -17.37 4.01 9.38
CA PHE A 533 -16.01 3.49 9.51
C PHE A 533 -14.95 4.60 9.50
N GLY A 534 -15.36 5.87 9.45
CA GLY A 534 -14.49 7.04 9.52
C GLY A 534 -14.59 7.99 8.32
N SER A 535 -13.90 9.11 8.46
CA SER A 535 -13.81 10.20 7.47
C SER A 535 -12.36 10.43 7.10
N TRP A 536 -11.75 9.46 6.41
CA TRP A 536 -10.31 9.36 6.22
C TRP A 536 -9.75 10.29 5.13
N GLY A 537 -10.44 10.39 4.00
CA GLY A 537 -9.93 11.02 2.79
C GLY A 537 -9.62 12.51 2.96
N ALA A 538 -8.50 12.97 2.38
CA ALA A 538 -8.23 14.40 2.26
C ALA A 538 -9.38 15.09 1.49
N LEU A 539 -9.90 14.39 0.49
CA LEU A 539 -11.13 14.68 -0.24
C LEU A 539 -12.17 13.56 0.00
N GLU A 540 -13.46 13.89 -0.04
CA GLU A 540 -14.58 12.94 0.06
C GLU A 540 -15.00 12.39 -1.32
N THR A 541 -14.92 13.21 -2.36
CA THR A 541 -15.10 12.85 -3.79
C THR A 541 -13.99 13.48 -4.62
N GLN A 542 -13.67 12.89 -5.78
CA GLN A 542 -12.59 13.38 -6.63
C GLN A 542 -12.79 14.85 -7.08
N ASP A 543 -14.05 15.24 -7.28
CA ASP A 543 -14.49 16.55 -7.73
C ASP A 543 -14.91 17.50 -6.61
N GLN A 544 -14.62 17.14 -5.34
CA GLN A 544 -14.91 18.03 -4.22
C GLN A 544 -14.22 19.39 -4.43
N PRO A 545 -14.96 20.51 -4.33
CA PRO A 545 -14.36 21.84 -4.34
C PRO A 545 -13.34 22.00 -3.21
N ILE A 546 -12.15 22.52 -3.52
CA ILE A 546 -11.04 22.64 -2.56
C ILE A 546 -11.44 23.51 -1.35
N ASP A 547 -12.22 24.57 -1.57
CA ASP A 547 -12.71 25.47 -0.50
C ASP A 547 -13.71 24.78 0.46
N LYS A 548 -14.18 23.58 0.11
CA LYS A 548 -15.03 22.72 0.95
C LYS A 548 -14.27 21.51 1.51
N ALA A 549 -12.95 21.43 1.32
CA ALA A 549 -12.12 20.32 1.76
C ALA A 549 -11.06 20.81 2.77
N PRO A 550 -11.44 21.08 4.03
CA PRO A 550 -10.53 21.71 5.01
C PRO A 550 -9.26 20.91 5.28
N LYS A 551 -9.33 19.58 5.21
CA LYS A 551 -8.16 18.70 5.34
C LYS A 551 -7.23 18.85 4.15
N TYR A 552 -7.74 18.73 2.92
CA TYR A 552 -6.93 18.89 1.71
C TYR A 552 -6.30 20.27 1.61
N GLN A 553 -7.05 21.33 1.92
CA GLN A 553 -6.50 22.70 1.97
C GLN A 553 -5.33 22.79 2.96
N ALA A 554 -5.46 22.20 4.16
CA ALA A 554 -4.36 22.18 5.11
C ALA A 554 -3.12 21.40 4.62
N LEU A 555 -3.31 20.35 3.82
CA LEU A 555 -2.19 19.63 3.18
C LEU A 555 -1.48 20.52 2.15
N LEU A 556 -2.24 21.25 1.33
CA LEU A 556 -1.67 22.21 0.37
C LEU A 556 -0.90 23.33 1.07
N ASP A 557 -1.46 23.90 2.15
CA ASP A 557 -0.79 24.94 2.95
C ASP A 557 0.56 24.45 3.52
N ILE A 558 0.66 23.15 3.83
CA ILE A 558 1.89 22.52 4.33
C ILE A 558 2.88 22.27 3.19
N ILE A 559 2.42 21.85 2.01
CA ILE A 559 3.27 21.74 0.82
C ILE A 559 3.95 23.09 0.52
N ASP A 560 3.18 24.17 0.51
CA ASP A 560 3.70 25.52 0.29
C ASP A 560 4.71 25.92 1.38
N HIS A 561 4.41 25.62 2.65
CA HIS A 561 5.34 25.87 3.78
C HIS A 561 6.67 25.12 3.63
N LEU A 562 6.64 23.88 3.14
CA LEU A 562 7.84 23.07 2.93
C LEU A 562 8.65 23.56 1.72
N GLN A 563 7.99 23.98 0.64
CA GLN A 563 8.65 24.53 -0.53
C GLN A 563 9.36 25.86 -0.23
N LEU A 564 8.78 26.71 0.63
CA LEU A 564 9.40 27.97 1.04
C LEU A 564 10.65 27.80 1.93
N LYS A 565 10.84 26.61 2.52
CA LYS A 565 12.01 26.29 3.37
C LYS A 565 13.20 25.73 2.59
N GLN A 566 12.96 25.16 1.41
CA GLN A 566 13.98 24.60 0.52
C GLN A 566 14.54 25.70 -0.38
#